data_AF-A0A966NVZ2-F1
#
_entry.id   AF-A0A966NVZ2-F1
#
_cell.length_a   1.000
_cell.length_b   1.000
_cell.length_c   1.000
_cell.angle_alpha   90.00
_cell.angle_beta   90.00
_cell.angle_gamma   90.00
#
_symmetry.space_group_name_H-M   'P 1'
#
loop_
_entity.id
_entity.type
_entity.pdbx_description
1 polymer ?
#
loop_
_entity_poly.entity_id
_entity_poly.type
_entity_poly.pdbx_seq_one_letter_code
_entity_poly.pdbx_strand_id
1 'polypeptide(L)'
;IFSLRNELFSLCSQNEYSADYLLRNIFSIADTSGKLRDDVLAFFAERYPKMNVAKLFENVDERAIKSHLHNPVTVQQDLLTPSGLRLEGLYYYHFHALPPIFEHTHQSEFYDLSAQCEDPTDWRGVVMASCFVVHAKKI
;
A
#
# COMPACT_ATOMS: atom_id res chain seq x y z
N ILE A 1 17.02 -3.89 12.60
CA ILE A 1 16.50 -3.70 11.23
C ILE A 1 15.38 -4.71 11.03
N PHE A 2 14.23 -4.29 10.54
CA PHE A 2 13.08 -5.17 10.27
C PHE A 2 12.27 -4.66 9.09
N SER A 3 11.43 -5.52 8.50
CA SER A 3 10.61 -5.19 7.32
C SER A 3 9.13 -5.04 7.70
N LEU A 4 8.44 -4.11 7.05
CA LEU A 4 7.01 -3.85 7.16
C LEU A 4 6.36 -3.80 5.78
N ARG A 5 5.05 -4.08 5.73
CA ARG A 5 4.23 -3.84 4.54
C ARG A 5 3.79 -2.37 4.49
N ASN A 6 3.84 -1.78 3.30
CA ASN A 6 3.50 -0.39 3.07
C ASN A 6 1.99 -0.19 2.88
N GLU A 7 1.33 0.54 3.77
CA GLU A 7 -0.09 0.84 3.60
C GLU A 7 -0.36 1.82 2.44
N LEU A 8 0.57 2.76 2.20
CA LEU A 8 0.43 3.81 1.19
C LEU A 8 0.51 3.25 -0.23
N PHE A 9 1.03 2.03 -0.39
CA PHE A 9 0.96 1.28 -1.64
C PHE A 9 -0.47 1.12 -2.17
N SER A 10 -1.46 1.09 -1.28
CA SER A 10 -2.87 1.03 -1.64
C SER A 10 -3.28 2.19 -2.56
N LEU A 11 -2.62 3.35 -2.50
CA LEU A 11 -2.89 4.48 -3.40
C LEU A 11 -2.45 4.18 -4.85
N CYS A 12 -1.38 3.42 -5.04
CA CYS A 12 -0.85 3.07 -6.36
C CYS A 12 -1.46 1.80 -6.96
N SER A 13 -2.21 1.01 -6.17
CA SER A 13 -2.78 -0.25 -6.66
C SER A 13 -3.93 -0.05 -7.67
N GLN A 14 -4.54 1.14 -7.71
CA GLN A 14 -5.62 1.55 -8.61
C GLN A 14 -6.75 0.51 -8.72
N ASN A 15 -7.14 -0.06 -7.58
CA ASN A 15 -8.15 -1.11 -7.47
C ASN A 15 -8.97 -0.95 -6.18
N GLU A 16 -9.70 -1.98 -5.74
CA GLU A 16 -10.54 -1.90 -4.54
C GLU A 16 -9.79 -1.45 -3.28
N TYR A 17 -8.49 -1.76 -3.16
CA TYR A 17 -7.65 -1.31 -2.05
C TYR A 17 -7.43 0.21 -2.08
N SER A 18 -7.33 0.82 -3.27
CA SER A 18 -7.25 2.28 -3.41
C SER A 18 -8.53 2.95 -2.96
N ALA A 19 -9.69 2.41 -3.37
CA ALA A 19 -10.98 2.92 -2.94
C ALA A 19 -11.12 2.83 -1.41
N ASP A 20 -10.79 1.67 -0.83
CA ASP A 20 -10.91 1.44 0.60
C ASP A 20 -10.01 2.41 1.40
N TYR A 21 -8.74 2.54 1.00
CA TYR A 21 -7.79 3.42 1.66
C TYR A 21 -8.22 4.89 1.54
N LEU A 22 -8.62 5.35 0.36
CA LEU A 22 -9.07 6.73 0.17
C LEU A 22 -10.31 7.05 1.00
N LEU A 23 -11.31 6.16 1.01
CA LEU A 23 -12.56 6.37 1.74
C LEU A 23 -12.37 6.33 3.26
N ARG A 24 -11.53 5.43 3.77
CA ARG A 24 -11.36 5.21 5.22
C ARG A 24 -10.27 6.08 5.84
N ASN A 25 -9.12 6.19 5.19
CA ASN A 25 -7.91 6.78 5.77
C ASN A 25 -7.69 8.23 5.34
N ILE A 26 -8.17 8.63 4.15
CA ILE A 26 -7.93 9.99 3.61
C ILE A 26 -9.15 10.89 3.76
N PHE A 27 -10.32 10.46 3.28
CA PHE A 27 -11.53 11.29 3.23
C PHE A 27 -12.47 11.09 4.42
N SER A 28 -12.17 10.13 5.32
CA SER A 28 -12.96 9.80 6.51
C SER A 28 -14.46 9.75 6.23
N ILE A 29 -14.89 8.97 5.24
CA ILE A 29 -16.28 8.95 4.77
C ILE A 29 -17.29 8.61 5.89
N ALA A 30 -16.84 7.97 6.97
CA ALA A 30 -17.62 7.70 8.16
C ALA A 30 -18.18 8.97 8.84
N ASP A 31 -17.50 10.12 8.65
CA ASP A 31 -17.91 11.42 9.20
C ASP A 31 -18.93 12.15 8.30
N THR A 32 -19.23 11.57 7.13
CA THR A 32 -20.24 12.10 6.19
C THR A 32 -21.54 11.30 6.29
N SER A 33 -22.66 11.89 5.87
CA SER A 33 -23.96 11.20 5.90
C SER A 33 -24.88 11.66 4.77
N GLY A 34 -25.98 10.91 4.58
CA GLY A 34 -26.99 11.19 3.59
C GLY A 34 -26.48 11.11 2.16
N LYS A 35 -27.10 11.88 1.26
CA LYS A 35 -26.85 11.82 -0.18
C LYS A 35 -25.38 12.02 -0.58
N LEU A 36 -24.65 12.90 0.12
CA LEU A 36 -23.23 13.13 -0.18
C LEU A 36 -22.40 11.85 0.02
N ARG A 37 -22.65 11.13 1.13
CA ARG A 37 -21.98 9.86 1.41
C ARG A 37 -22.26 8.86 0.30
N ASP A 38 -23.51 8.73 -0.10
CA ASP A 38 -23.92 7.77 -1.12
C ASP A 38 -23.31 8.10 -2.49
N ASP A 39 -23.30 9.39 -2.86
CA ASP A 39 -22.70 9.86 -4.12
C ASP A 39 -21.17 9.63 -4.15
N VAL A 40 -20.47 9.85 -3.03
CA VAL A 40 -19.02 9.57 -2.94
C VAL A 40 -18.74 8.07 -3.01
N LEU A 41 -19.52 7.24 -2.30
CA LEU A 41 -19.37 5.78 -2.37
C LEU A 41 -19.61 5.26 -3.79
N ALA A 42 -20.62 5.78 -4.49
CA ALA A 42 -20.90 5.43 -5.88
C ALA A 42 -19.75 5.84 -6.82
N PHE A 43 -19.20 7.06 -6.66
CA PHE A 43 -18.07 7.56 -7.45
C PHE A 43 -16.83 6.67 -7.36
N PHE A 44 -16.50 6.17 -6.17
CA PHE A 44 -15.37 5.26 -5.97
C PHE A 44 -15.67 3.84 -6.45
N ALA A 45 -16.88 3.34 -6.25
CA ALA A 45 -17.29 2.00 -6.70
C ALA A 45 -17.29 1.88 -8.24
N GLU A 46 -17.69 2.93 -8.96
CA GLU A 46 -17.65 2.98 -10.42
C GLU A 46 -16.20 2.98 -10.95
N ARG A 47 -15.30 3.70 -10.28
CA ARG A 47 -13.90 3.84 -10.71
C ARG A 47 -13.03 2.65 -10.36
N TYR A 48 -13.30 2.01 -9.23
CA TYR A 48 -12.54 0.86 -8.73
C TYR A 48 -13.49 -0.32 -8.48
N PRO A 49 -14.08 -0.89 -9.55
CA PRO A 49 -14.95 -2.04 -9.41
C PRO A 49 -14.17 -3.20 -8.81
N LYS A 50 -14.83 -3.99 -7.95
CA LYS A 50 -14.25 -5.23 -7.44
C LYS A 50 -13.95 -6.15 -8.61
N MET A 51 -12.67 -6.38 -8.88
CA MET A 51 -12.28 -7.21 -10.00
C MET A 51 -12.44 -8.68 -9.63
N ASN A 52 -13.16 -9.43 -10.45
CA ASN A 52 -13.27 -10.87 -10.34
C ASN A 52 -12.18 -11.53 -11.18
N VAL A 53 -10.91 -11.30 -10.82
CA VAL A 53 -9.77 -11.96 -11.48
C VAL A 53 -9.54 -13.29 -10.81
N ALA A 54 -9.51 -14.38 -11.57
CA ALA A 54 -9.04 -15.67 -11.07
C ALA A 54 -7.57 -15.49 -10.65
N LYS A 55 -7.32 -15.45 -9.35
CA LYS A 55 -5.97 -15.24 -8.80
C LYS A 55 -5.07 -16.39 -9.25
N LEU A 56 -3.89 -16.07 -9.78
CA LEU A 56 -2.88 -17.08 -10.15
C LEU A 56 -2.34 -17.84 -8.93
N PHE A 57 -2.39 -17.23 -7.74
CA PHE A 57 -1.95 -17.81 -6.47
C PHE A 57 -2.86 -17.33 -5.32
N GLU A 58 -2.99 -18.15 -4.26
CA GLU A 58 -3.65 -17.71 -3.02
C GLU A 58 -2.84 -16.60 -2.33
N ASN A 59 -3.52 -15.55 -1.88
CA ASN A 59 -2.87 -14.44 -1.16
C ASN A 59 -2.65 -14.79 0.32
N VAL A 60 -1.71 -14.10 0.96
CA VAL A 60 -1.42 -14.21 2.42
C VAL A 60 -2.68 -14.05 3.28
N ASP A 61 -3.61 -13.20 2.85
CA ASP A 61 -4.87 -12.92 3.55
C ASP A 61 -5.84 -14.14 3.52
N GLU A 62 -5.78 -14.98 2.49
CA GLU A 62 -6.60 -16.21 2.37
C GLU A 62 -6.12 -17.33 3.30
N ARG A 63 -4.89 -17.22 3.81
CA ARG A 63 -4.31 -18.13 4.80
C ARG A 63 -4.55 -17.72 6.26
N ALA A 64 -5.42 -16.73 6.50
CA ALA A 64 -5.66 -16.13 7.82
C ALA A 64 -4.40 -15.57 8.50
N ILE A 65 -3.33 -15.32 7.73
CA ILE A 65 -2.12 -14.67 8.23
C ILE A 65 -2.42 -13.17 8.29
N LYS A 66 -2.66 -12.66 9.50
CA LYS A 66 -2.82 -11.22 9.73
C LYS A 66 -1.51 -10.53 9.40
N SER A 67 -1.47 -9.84 8.27
CA SER A 67 -0.32 -9.01 7.93
C SER A 67 -0.70 -7.54 7.98
N HIS A 68 -0.22 -6.91 9.05
CA HIS A 68 -0.50 -5.51 9.37
C HIS A 68 0.25 -4.59 8.39
N LEU A 69 -0.49 -3.68 7.78
CA LEU A 69 0.08 -2.61 6.98
C LEU A 69 0.52 -1.46 7.89
N HIS A 70 1.55 -0.73 7.49
CA HIS A 70 2.11 0.37 8.24
C HIS A 70 2.38 1.56 7.32
N ASN A 71 2.22 2.77 7.86
CA ASN A 71 2.54 4.00 7.18
C ASN A 71 4.02 4.36 7.33
N PRO A 72 4.82 4.43 6.25
CA PRO A 72 6.22 4.83 6.34
C PRO A 72 6.40 6.26 6.86
N VAL A 73 5.41 7.15 6.69
CA VAL A 73 5.46 8.54 7.16
C VAL A 73 5.32 8.64 8.68
N THR A 74 4.48 7.80 9.29
CA THR A 74 4.19 7.86 10.74
C THR A 74 4.87 6.75 11.55
N VAL A 75 5.65 5.86 10.92
CA VAL A 75 6.29 4.70 11.57
C VAL A 75 7.12 5.07 12.80
N GLN A 76 7.77 6.24 12.81
CA GLN A 76 8.48 6.73 14.00
C GLN A 76 7.53 6.87 15.19
N GLN A 77 6.38 7.51 14.98
CA GLN A 77 5.43 7.81 16.04
C GLN A 77 4.63 6.58 16.45
N ASP A 78 4.17 5.80 15.48
CA ASP A 78 3.18 4.74 15.72
C ASP A 78 3.83 3.44 16.21
N LEU A 79 5.10 3.19 15.85
CA LEU A 79 5.78 1.93 16.13
C LEU A 79 7.07 2.09 16.93
N LEU A 80 7.93 3.04 16.52
CA LEU A 80 9.29 3.12 17.09
C LEU A 80 9.32 3.82 18.46
N THR A 81 8.67 4.97 18.60
CA THR A 81 8.61 5.72 19.86
C THR A 81 8.04 4.87 21.02
N PRO A 82 6.90 4.16 20.86
CA PRO A 82 6.38 3.26 21.89
C PRO A 82 7.34 2.13 22.28
N SER A 83 8.25 1.77 21.37
CA SER A 83 9.25 0.71 21.56
C SER A 83 10.60 1.22 22.08
N GLY A 84 10.75 2.52 22.36
CA GLY A 84 12.02 3.11 22.77
C GLY A 84 13.07 3.12 21.66
N LEU A 85 12.64 3.23 20.40
CA LEU A 85 13.48 3.23 19.20
C LEU A 85 13.41 4.58 18.47
N ARG A 86 14.52 4.94 17.82
CA ARG A 86 14.66 6.08 16.92
C ARG A 86 14.92 5.60 15.50
N LEU A 87 14.22 6.18 14.53
CA LEU A 87 14.40 5.92 13.11
C LEU A 87 15.74 6.48 12.64
N GLU A 88 16.54 5.64 11.97
CA GLU A 88 17.78 6.04 11.29
C GLU A 88 17.58 6.09 9.77
N GLY A 89 16.69 5.27 9.21
CA GLY A 89 16.42 5.26 7.78
C GLY A 89 15.28 4.33 7.38
N LEU A 90 14.71 4.62 6.21
CA LEU A 90 13.72 3.80 5.53
C LEU A 90 14.25 3.40 4.16
N TYR A 91 14.02 2.14 3.79
CA TYR A 91 14.48 1.59 2.52
C TYR A 91 13.36 0.81 1.85
N TYR A 92 12.97 1.20 0.65
CA TYR A 92 11.82 0.64 -0.07
C TYR A 92 12.23 -0.54 -0.94
N TYR A 93 11.35 -1.51 -1.13
CA TYR A 93 11.60 -2.66 -2.02
C TYR A 93 10.30 -3.33 -2.45
N HIS A 94 10.36 -4.16 -3.50
CA HIS A 94 9.19 -4.62 -4.25
C HIS A 94 8.39 -3.45 -4.82
N PHE A 95 9.05 -2.68 -5.69
CA PHE A 95 8.42 -1.61 -6.45
C PHE A 95 7.44 -2.18 -7.48
N HIS A 96 6.32 -1.49 -7.68
CA HIS A 96 5.41 -1.74 -8.79
C HIS A 96 5.45 -0.50 -9.70
N ALA A 97 6.04 -0.64 -10.89
CA ALA A 97 6.11 0.46 -11.87
C ALA A 97 4.74 0.83 -12.45
N LEU A 98 3.78 -0.11 -12.39
CA LEU A 98 2.41 0.01 -12.91
C LEU A 98 1.42 -0.54 -11.87
N PRO A 99 0.12 -0.23 -12.00
CA PRO A 99 -0.91 -0.90 -11.20
C PRO A 99 -0.84 -2.43 -11.28
N PRO A 100 -1.06 -3.18 -10.17
CA PRO A 100 -0.92 -4.64 -10.13
C PRO A 100 -1.69 -5.44 -11.19
N ILE A 101 -2.80 -4.90 -11.71
CA ILE A 101 -3.57 -5.57 -12.78
C ILE A 101 -2.73 -5.80 -14.05
N PHE A 102 -1.69 -4.99 -14.27
CA PHE A 102 -0.80 -5.16 -15.42
C PHE A 102 0.15 -6.34 -15.26
N GLU A 103 0.37 -6.87 -14.05
CA GLU A 103 1.10 -8.13 -13.85
C GLU A 103 0.39 -9.30 -14.54
N HIS A 104 -0.94 -9.29 -14.61
CA HIS A 104 -1.73 -10.36 -15.22
C HIS A 104 -1.91 -10.21 -16.74
N THR A 105 -1.71 -9.00 -17.28
CA THR A 105 -1.97 -8.70 -18.70
C THR A 105 -0.71 -8.42 -19.50
N HIS A 106 0.35 -7.91 -18.85
CA HIS A 106 1.62 -7.46 -19.45
C HIS A 106 2.78 -7.84 -18.52
N GLN A 107 2.86 -9.12 -18.15
CA GLN A 107 3.70 -9.60 -17.06
C GLN A 107 5.20 -9.28 -17.25
N SER A 108 5.74 -9.48 -18.45
CA SER A 108 7.18 -9.27 -18.71
C SER A 108 7.53 -7.79 -18.53
N GLU A 109 6.80 -6.90 -19.20
CA GLU A 109 7.03 -5.47 -19.15
C GLU A 109 6.80 -4.93 -17.73
N PHE A 110 5.80 -5.46 -17.03
CA PHE A 110 5.54 -5.12 -15.64
C PHE A 110 6.76 -5.39 -14.74
N TYR A 111 7.34 -6.59 -14.82
CA TYR A 111 8.52 -6.94 -14.02
C TYR A 111 9.77 -6.20 -14.48
N ASP A 112 9.99 -6.05 -15.78
CA ASP A 112 11.16 -5.35 -16.32
C ASP A 112 11.17 -3.88 -15.86
N LEU A 113 10.04 -3.18 -15.97
CA LEU A 113 9.91 -1.80 -15.52
C LEU A 113 10.03 -1.67 -14.00
N SER A 114 9.46 -2.62 -13.25
CA SER A 114 9.51 -2.63 -11.79
C SER A 114 10.94 -2.85 -11.26
N ALA A 115 11.69 -3.75 -11.89
CA ALA A 115 13.10 -3.97 -11.55
C ALA A 115 13.97 -2.74 -11.90
N GLN A 116 13.67 -2.06 -13.01
CA GLN A 116 14.41 -0.85 -13.42
C GLN A 116 14.22 0.35 -12.48
N CYS A 117 13.09 0.42 -11.76
CA CYS A 117 12.81 1.51 -10.83
C CYS A 117 13.15 1.19 -9.37
N GLU A 118 13.75 0.02 -9.11
CA GLU A 118 14.06 -0.43 -7.76
C GLU A 118 15.29 0.30 -7.20
N ASP A 119 15.02 1.39 -6.49
CA ASP A 119 16.00 2.15 -5.69
C ASP A 119 15.46 2.27 -4.27
N PRO A 120 16.15 1.67 -3.27
CA PRO A 120 15.67 1.65 -1.90
C PRO A 120 15.54 3.04 -1.27
N THR A 121 16.21 4.05 -1.81
CA THR A 121 16.20 5.42 -1.27
C THR A 121 15.31 6.38 -2.05
N ASP A 122 14.67 5.91 -3.13
CA ASP A 122 13.76 6.73 -3.92
C ASP A 122 12.49 7.06 -3.14
N TRP A 123 12.15 8.35 -3.08
CA TRP A 123 10.95 8.85 -2.42
C TRP A 123 9.67 8.24 -3.01
N ARG A 124 9.67 7.86 -4.29
CA ARG A 124 8.52 7.20 -4.94
C ARG A 124 8.19 5.87 -4.28
N GLY A 125 9.16 5.23 -3.63
CA GLY A 125 8.97 4.01 -2.85
C GLY A 125 7.93 4.16 -1.73
N VAL A 126 7.71 5.38 -1.24
CA VAL A 126 6.64 5.70 -0.27
C VAL A 126 5.26 5.22 -0.77
N VAL A 127 5.01 5.23 -2.07
CA VAL A 127 3.71 4.84 -2.66
C VAL A 127 3.82 3.72 -3.68
N MET A 128 4.96 3.54 -4.35
CA MET A 128 5.13 2.51 -5.39
C MET A 128 5.64 1.18 -4.85
N ALA A 129 6.29 1.15 -3.68
CA ALA A 129 6.80 -0.07 -3.09
C ALA A 129 5.78 -0.72 -2.16
N SER A 130 5.56 -2.03 -2.31
CA SER A 130 4.63 -2.77 -1.44
C SER A 130 5.20 -3.02 -0.04
N CYS A 131 6.52 -2.90 0.14
CA CYS A 131 7.21 -3.11 1.40
C CYS A 131 8.31 -2.07 1.64
N PHE A 132 8.70 -1.92 2.91
CA PHE A 132 9.84 -1.10 3.31
C PHE A 132 10.55 -1.68 4.53
N VAL A 133 11.85 -1.45 4.60
CA VAL A 133 12.74 -1.81 5.71
C VAL A 133 12.92 -0.60 6.62
N VAL A 134 12.79 -0.85 7.92
CA VAL A 134 13.05 0.10 8.98
C VAL A 134 14.42 -0.18 9.59
N HIS A 135 15.31 0.79 9.48
CA HIS A 135 16.54 0.86 10.25
C HIS A 135 16.30 1.78 11.45
N ALA A 136 16.36 1.20 12.65
CA ALA A 136 16.16 1.90 13.89
C ALA A 136 17.23 1.53 14.93
N LYS A 137 17.47 2.45 15.86
CA LYS A 137 18.40 2.31 16.97
C LYS A 137 17.66 2.51 18.29
N LYS A 138 18.12 1.84 19.35
CA LYS A 138 17.64 2.10 20.71
C LYS A 138 17.98 3.53 21.12
N ILE A 139 17.00 4.21 21.74
CA ILE A 139 17.17 5.52 22.37
C ILE A 139 18.08 5.37 23.60
#